data_AF-X0U7V3-F1
#
_entry.id   AF-X0U7V3-F1
#
_cell.length_a   1.000
_cell.length_b   1.000
_cell.length_c   1.000
_cell.angle_alpha   90.00
_cell.angle_beta   90.00
_cell.angle_gamma   90.00
#
_symmetry.space_group_name_H-M   'P 1'
#
loop_
_entity.id
_entity.type
_entity.pdbx_description
1 polymer ?
#
loop_
_entity_poly.entity_id
_entity_poly.type
_entity_poly.pdbx_seq_one_letter_code
_entity_poly.pdbx_strand_id
1 'polypeptide(L)'
;YPGQVPDEIIQLRRGQNNAVWRGITDRTVLYDHAVGAGKTFLGVARAMERRRMGLANKPLIVVPNHIVTAWGSDIYKLYPGAKALIPSKRDMTKRGRRRFFARMATGDWDIIVIPHSFMKFLSLSDPVTESYLREEIAIAMAGLAEAEAIAEEEDTGGGRRFKPLSVKQAENLVDRLTGRLEKVLNREGGDRLLTFEQIGIDDLTIDESHEFKNLQYTTTLQGVKGMGNALGSEKAMDLYFKTKYLNRQNNGIAFMTGTPISNSAVEMHTIM
;
A
#
# COMPACT_ATOMS: atom_id res chain seq x y z
N TYR A 1 26.33 1.58 8.06
CA TYR A 1 25.34 2.06 9.06
C TYR A 1 25.54 1.34 10.40
N PRO A 2 25.18 1.91 11.57
CA PRO A 2 25.31 1.19 12.85
C PRO A 2 24.53 -0.14 12.84
N GLY A 3 25.17 -1.22 13.31
CA GLY A 3 24.59 -2.57 13.27
C GLY A 3 24.66 -3.27 11.90
N GLN A 4 24.98 -2.55 10.82
CA GLN A 4 25.34 -3.15 9.54
C GLN A 4 26.70 -3.85 9.67
N VAL A 5 26.93 -4.90 8.89
CA VAL A 5 28.29 -5.41 8.68
C VAL A 5 29.23 -4.30 8.20
N PRO A 6 30.54 -4.40 8.51
CA PRO A 6 31.54 -3.47 8.00
C PRO A 6 31.50 -3.34 6.47
N ASP A 7 31.87 -2.16 5.95
CA ASP A 7 31.86 -1.87 4.52
C ASP A 7 32.82 -2.80 3.74
N GLU A 8 33.84 -3.37 4.40
CA GLU A 8 34.73 -4.38 3.83
C GLU A 8 33.99 -5.69 3.49
N ILE A 9 32.86 -5.98 4.14
CA ILE A 9 32.01 -7.14 3.89
C ILE A 9 30.92 -6.80 2.87
N ILE A 10 30.13 -5.76 3.16
CA ILE A 10 29.09 -5.27 2.25
C ILE A 10 29.08 -3.74 2.29
N GLN A 11 29.56 -3.13 1.20
CA GLN A 11 29.44 -1.70 0.98
C GLN A 11 28.21 -1.39 0.12
N LEU A 12 27.30 -0.57 0.66
CA LEU A 12 26.19 -0.03 -0.12
C LEU A 12 26.70 0.98 -1.15
N ARG A 13 26.20 0.88 -2.37
CA ARG A 13 26.54 1.81 -3.46
C ARG A 13 26.09 3.22 -3.10
N ARG A 14 26.78 4.24 -3.62
CA ARG A 14 26.40 5.65 -3.42
C ARG A 14 24.90 5.93 -3.67
N GLY A 15 24.34 5.36 -4.75
CA GLY A 15 22.92 5.49 -5.07
C GLY A 15 22.00 4.88 -4.01
N GLN A 16 22.38 3.74 -3.42
CA GLN A 16 21.64 3.11 -2.33
C GLN A 16 21.71 3.97 -1.07
N ASN A 17 22.89 4.48 -0.70
CA ASN A 17 23.02 5.38 0.45
C ASN A 17 22.18 6.66 0.28
N ASN A 18 22.20 7.27 -0.90
CA ASN A 18 21.36 8.42 -1.21
C ASN A 18 19.87 8.08 -1.11
N ALA A 19 19.46 6.91 -1.62
CA ALA A 19 18.07 6.46 -1.56
C ALA A 19 17.63 6.14 -0.11
N VAL A 20 18.50 5.56 0.72
CA VAL A 20 18.27 5.38 2.16
C VAL A 20 18.08 6.74 2.83
N TRP A 21 18.97 7.70 2.58
CA TRP A 21 18.84 9.06 3.10
C TRP A 21 17.52 9.72 2.69
N ARG A 22 17.13 9.59 1.42
CA ARG A 22 15.83 10.06 0.94
C ARG A 22 14.66 9.43 1.69
N GLY A 23 14.72 8.13 1.96
CA GLY A 23 13.68 7.42 2.72
C GLY A 23 13.68 7.69 4.23
N ILE A 24 14.74 8.30 4.75
CA ILE A 24 14.83 8.81 6.13
C ILE A 24 14.20 10.21 6.19
N THR A 25 14.56 11.09 5.26
CA THR A 25 14.07 12.48 5.22
C THR A 25 12.60 12.56 4.80
N ASP A 26 12.22 11.80 3.78
CA ASP A 26 10.87 11.80 3.25
C ASP A 26 10.09 10.66 3.88
N ARG A 27 8.86 10.97 4.29
CA ARG A 27 7.95 9.97 4.84
C ARG A 27 7.46 9.02 3.76
N THR A 28 7.12 9.56 2.59
CA THR A 28 6.62 8.80 1.44
C THR A 28 7.64 8.84 0.31
N VAL A 29 8.07 7.68 -0.18
CA VAL A 29 9.07 7.57 -1.24
C VAL A 29 8.74 6.47 -2.24
N LEU A 30 8.97 6.75 -3.52
CA LEU A 30 8.95 5.77 -4.60
C LEU A 30 10.38 5.52 -5.08
N TYR A 31 10.84 4.29 -4.92
CA TYR A 31 12.11 3.83 -5.47
C TYR A 31 11.87 3.18 -6.83
N ASP A 32 12.00 4.00 -7.87
CA ASP A 32 12.09 3.53 -9.25
C ASP A 32 13.50 3.03 -9.56
N HIS A 33 13.70 1.74 -9.32
CA HIS A 33 14.99 1.11 -9.57
C HIS A 33 14.81 -0.09 -10.49
N ALA A 34 15.70 -0.27 -11.45
CA ALA A 34 15.72 -1.46 -12.30
C ALA A 34 15.90 -2.74 -11.46
N VAL A 35 15.43 -3.87 -12.01
CA VAL A 35 15.68 -5.20 -11.43
C VAL A 35 17.20 -5.40 -11.32
N GLY A 36 17.68 -5.88 -10.16
CA GLY A 36 19.11 -6.08 -9.91
C GLY A 36 19.88 -4.86 -9.37
N ALA A 37 19.22 -3.71 -9.16
CA ALA A 37 19.85 -2.51 -8.59
C ALA A 37 20.15 -2.59 -7.08
N GLY A 38 19.82 -3.71 -6.41
CA GLY A 38 20.02 -3.89 -4.97
C GLY A 38 18.91 -3.29 -4.10
N LYS A 39 17.65 -3.35 -4.56
CA LYS A 39 16.46 -2.85 -3.83
C LYS A 39 16.27 -3.53 -2.47
N THR A 40 16.64 -4.81 -2.36
CA THR A 40 16.54 -5.55 -1.10
C THR A 40 17.34 -4.88 0.02
N PHE A 41 18.64 -4.66 -0.20
CA PHE A 41 19.49 -4.00 0.79
C PHE A 41 19.07 -2.54 1.04
N LEU A 42 18.56 -1.84 0.03
CA LEU A 42 17.99 -0.51 0.20
C LEU A 42 16.78 -0.53 1.15
N GLY A 43 15.80 -1.41 0.91
CA GLY A 43 14.60 -1.52 1.75
C GLY A 43 14.94 -1.92 3.18
N VAL A 44 15.85 -2.87 3.36
CA VAL A 44 16.35 -3.28 4.68
C VAL A 44 17.07 -2.13 5.38
N ALA A 45 18.03 -1.48 4.72
CA ALA A 45 18.77 -0.37 5.32
C ALA A 45 17.87 0.81 5.69
N ARG A 46 16.88 1.16 4.84
CA ARG A 46 15.87 2.19 5.15
C ARG A 46 15.10 1.82 6.41
N ALA A 47 14.54 0.61 6.49
CA ALA A 47 13.75 0.18 7.64
C ALA A 47 14.57 0.19 8.93
N MET A 48 15.78 -0.37 8.90
CA MET A 48 16.68 -0.44 10.04
C MET A 48 17.13 0.96 10.50
N GLU A 49 17.48 1.85 9.58
CA GLU A 49 17.89 3.20 9.94
C GLU A 49 16.73 4.04 10.49
N ARG A 50 15.53 3.93 9.91
CA ARG A 50 14.33 4.57 10.48
C ARG A 50 14.02 4.05 11.88
N ARG A 51 14.14 2.75 12.13
CA ARG A 51 13.99 2.16 13.47
C ARG A 51 15.04 2.69 14.44
N ARG A 52 16.32 2.68 14.03
CA ARG A 52 17.45 3.16 14.84
C ARG A 52 17.34 4.63 15.22
N MET A 53 16.83 5.47 14.32
CA MET A 53 16.62 6.91 14.54
C MET A 53 15.33 7.23 15.30
N GLY A 54 14.51 6.25 15.66
CA GLY A 54 13.21 6.47 16.32
C GLY A 54 12.13 7.03 15.40
N LEU A 55 12.32 6.96 14.08
CA LEU A 55 11.36 7.39 13.05
C LEU A 55 10.33 6.31 12.69
N ALA A 56 10.57 5.08 13.15
CA ALA A 56 9.67 3.94 13.03
C ALA A 56 9.81 3.05 14.26
N ASN A 57 8.71 2.47 14.72
CA ASN A 57 8.69 1.52 15.82
C ASN A 57 8.47 0.08 15.35
N LYS A 58 7.72 -0.09 14.27
CA LYS A 58 7.36 -1.40 13.75
C LYS A 58 7.38 -1.38 12.21
N PRO A 59 8.58 -1.32 11.62
CA PRO A 59 8.70 -1.32 10.17
C PRO A 59 8.32 -2.69 9.58
N LEU A 60 7.47 -2.64 8.57
CA LEU A 60 6.93 -3.78 7.84
C LEU A 60 7.35 -3.71 6.37
N ILE A 61 8.01 -4.76 5.88
CA ILE A 61 8.30 -4.95 4.47
C ILE A 61 7.39 -6.04 3.89
N VAL A 62 6.69 -5.72 2.82
CA VAL A 62 5.80 -6.63 2.10
C VAL A 62 6.43 -7.01 0.77
N VAL A 63 6.62 -8.31 0.52
CA VAL A 63 7.40 -8.80 -0.62
C VAL A 63 6.67 -9.91 -1.40
N PRO A 64 7.03 -10.17 -2.67
CA PRO A 64 6.51 -11.32 -3.41
C PRO A 64 6.70 -12.64 -2.65
N ASN A 65 5.69 -13.52 -2.71
CA ASN A 65 5.64 -14.74 -1.89
C ASN A 65 6.87 -15.63 -2.02
N HIS A 66 7.44 -15.74 -3.23
CA HIS A 66 8.52 -16.66 -3.54
C HIS A 66 9.91 -16.17 -3.08
N ILE A 67 10.06 -14.90 -2.69
CA ILE A 67 11.33 -14.33 -2.25
C ILE A 67 11.40 -14.00 -0.75
N VAL A 68 10.37 -14.29 0.03
CA VAL A 68 10.34 -14.00 1.49
C VAL A 68 11.56 -14.58 2.22
N THR A 69 11.91 -15.84 1.94
CA THR A 69 13.09 -16.48 2.56
C THR A 69 14.39 -15.80 2.16
N ALA A 70 14.51 -15.37 0.89
CA ALA A 70 15.69 -14.68 0.39
C ALA A 70 15.87 -13.32 1.09
N TRP A 71 14.78 -12.55 1.23
CA TRP A 71 14.75 -11.32 2.03
C TRP A 71 15.20 -11.57 3.47
N GLY A 72 14.74 -12.66 4.09
CA GLY A 72 15.18 -13.05 5.41
C GLY A 72 16.68 -13.29 5.50
N SER A 73 17.26 -14.03 4.56
CA SER A 73 18.71 -14.23 4.48
C SER A 73 19.46 -12.92 4.25
N ASP A 74 18.96 -12.03 3.40
CA ASP A 74 19.60 -10.76 3.08
C ASP A 74 19.57 -9.77 4.25
N ILE A 75 18.52 -9.80 5.09
CA ILE A 75 18.51 -9.06 6.36
C ILE A 75 19.68 -9.48 7.24
N TYR A 76 19.86 -10.78 7.49
CA TYR A 76 20.94 -11.25 8.37
C TYR A 76 22.34 -11.12 7.74
N LYS A 77 22.46 -11.12 6.40
CA LYS A 77 23.72 -10.78 5.73
C LYS A 77 24.12 -9.33 5.98
N LEU A 78 23.17 -8.40 5.91
CA LEU A 78 23.43 -6.97 6.03
C LEU A 78 23.48 -6.52 7.51
N TYR A 79 22.59 -7.04 8.35
CA TYR A 79 22.44 -6.75 9.77
C TYR A 79 22.34 -8.06 10.60
N PRO A 80 23.47 -8.72 10.92
CA PRO A 80 23.48 -10.01 11.61
C PRO A 80 22.81 -10.02 12.98
N GLY A 81 22.80 -8.86 13.66
CA GLY A 81 22.18 -8.69 14.99
C GLY A 81 20.70 -8.32 14.98
N ALA A 82 20.06 -8.18 13.81
CA ALA A 82 18.68 -7.72 13.71
C ALA A 82 17.68 -8.74 14.26
N LYS A 83 16.72 -8.28 15.07
CA LYS A 83 15.53 -9.04 15.46
C LYS A 83 14.51 -9.00 14.32
N ALA A 84 14.68 -9.87 13.32
CA ALA A 84 13.78 -9.95 12.18
C ALA A 84 12.66 -10.97 12.37
N LEU A 85 11.40 -10.57 12.16
CA LEU A 85 10.26 -11.49 12.12
C LEU A 85 9.90 -11.85 10.68
N ILE A 86 10.18 -13.10 10.29
CA ILE A 86 9.93 -13.62 8.95
C ILE A 86 9.05 -14.88 9.05
N PRO A 87 7.99 -15.03 8.24
CA PRO A 87 7.10 -16.18 8.31
C PRO A 87 7.75 -17.43 7.73
N SER A 88 7.46 -18.56 8.37
CA SER A 88 7.83 -19.89 7.91
C SER A 88 6.66 -20.56 7.18
N LYS A 89 6.90 -21.75 6.60
CA LYS A 89 5.82 -22.57 6.01
C LYS A 89 4.66 -22.84 6.99
N ARG A 90 4.94 -22.94 8.29
CA ARG A 90 3.92 -23.20 9.33
C ARG A 90 2.95 -22.03 9.50
N ASP A 91 3.40 -20.82 9.17
CA ASP A 91 2.64 -19.57 9.32
C ASP A 91 1.66 -19.34 8.17
N MET A 92 1.76 -20.11 7.08
CA MET A 92 0.85 -20.02 5.93
C MET A 92 -0.55 -20.58 6.21
N THR A 93 -0.67 -21.44 7.22
CA THR A 93 -1.96 -21.98 7.69
C THR A 93 -2.77 -20.91 8.43
N LYS A 94 -4.10 -21.04 8.50
CA LYS A 94 -4.97 -20.10 9.26
C LYS A 94 -4.51 -19.93 10.72
N ARG A 95 -4.28 -21.05 11.42
CA ARG A 95 -3.80 -21.05 12.81
C ARG A 95 -2.38 -20.49 12.94
N GLY A 96 -1.50 -20.80 11.98
CA GLY A 96 -0.14 -20.26 11.94
C GLY A 96 -0.12 -18.76 11.77
N ARG A 97 -0.87 -18.24 10.79
CA ARG A 97 -1.00 -16.81 10.52
C ARG A 97 -1.52 -16.05 11.73
N ARG A 98 -2.52 -16.58 12.45
CA ARG A 98 -3.00 -15.98 13.70
C ARG A 98 -1.90 -15.85 14.76
N ARG A 99 -1.07 -16.88 14.94
CA ARG A 99 0.10 -16.81 15.84
C ARG A 99 1.16 -15.83 15.34
N PHE A 100 1.39 -15.78 14.03
CA PHE A 100 2.35 -14.85 13.43
C PHE A 100 1.92 -13.40 13.68
N PHE A 101 0.65 -13.06 13.48
CA PHE A 101 0.12 -11.71 13.71
C PHE A 101 0.17 -11.34 15.20
N ALA A 102 -0.10 -12.29 16.10
CA ALA A 102 0.08 -12.07 17.53
C ALA A 102 1.54 -11.72 17.86
N ARG A 103 2.52 -12.45 17.29
CA ARG A 103 3.96 -12.15 17.46
C ARG A 103 4.34 -10.79 16.86
N MET A 104 3.77 -10.40 15.71
CA MET A 104 3.98 -9.07 15.14
C MET A 104 3.53 -7.99 16.12
N ALA A 105 2.38 -8.18 16.78
CA ALA A 105 1.82 -7.20 17.70
C ALA A 105 2.61 -7.11 19.02
N THR A 106 2.97 -8.25 19.62
CA THR A 106 3.55 -8.29 20.97
C THR A 106 5.07 -8.23 21.02
N GLY A 107 5.77 -8.55 19.93
CA GLY A 107 7.23 -8.55 19.90
C GLY A 107 7.82 -7.20 19.52
N ASP A 108 8.97 -6.88 20.11
CA ASP A 108 9.86 -5.79 19.72
C ASP A 108 10.80 -6.28 18.61
N TRP A 109 10.38 -6.07 17.36
CA TRP A 109 11.09 -6.49 16.17
C TRP A 109 11.72 -5.27 15.50
N ASP A 110 12.99 -5.39 15.10
CA ASP A 110 13.67 -4.34 14.35
C ASP A 110 13.08 -4.21 12.94
N ILE A 111 12.61 -5.34 12.39
CA ILE A 111 12.02 -5.43 11.05
C ILE A 111 11.09 -6.63 10.94
N ILE A 112 9.95 -6.44 10.29
CA ILE A 112 8.98 -7.50 9.99
C ILE A 112 8.89 -7.67 8.47
N VAL A 113 8.95 -8.90 7.98
CA VAL A 113 8.74 -9.22 6.55
C VAL A 113 7.50 -10.07 6.40
N ILE A 114 6.61 -9.73 5.47
CA ILE A 114 5.46 -10.58 5.12
C ILE A 114 5.35 -10.77 3.61
N PRO A 115 4.80 -11.90 3.14
CA PRO A 115 4.44 -12.04 1.74
C PRO A 115 3.27 -11.13 1.37
N HIS A 116 3.16 -10.75 0.09
CA HIS A 116 1.99 -10.06 -0.46
C HIS A 116 0.67 -10.76 -0.13
N SER A 117 0.66 -12.10 -0.07
CA SER A 117 -0.55 -12.86 0.26
C SER A 117 -1.06 -12.62 1.68
N PHE A 118 -0.23 -12.07 2.59
CA PHE A 118 -0.64 -11.72 3.95
C PHE A 118 -1.35 -10.37 4.03
N MET A 119 -1.16 -9.47 3.07
CA MET A 119 -1.73 -8.12 3.10
C MET A 119 -3.26 -8.12 3.25
N LYS A 120 -3.95 -9.02 2.53
CA LYS A 120 -5.42 -9.14 2.59
C LYS A 120 -5.97 -9.56 3.95
N PHE A 121 -5.12 -10.10 4.82
CA PHE A 121 -5.49 -10.52 6.18
C PHE A 121 -5.14 -9.45 7.22
N LEU A 122 -4.26 -8.52 6.87
CA LEU A 122 -3.86 -7.40 7.71
C LEU A 122 -4.76 -6.19 7.42
N SER A 123 -6.06 -6.36 7.63
CA SER A 123 -7.07 -5.32 7.33
C SER A 123 -7.02 -4.19 8.36
N LEU A 124 -7.43 -2.98 7.95
CA LEU A 124 -7.80 -1.94 8.90
C LEU A 124 -9.07 -2.34 9.66
N SER A 125 -9.30 -1.69 10.79
CA SER A 125 -10.53 -1.86 11.56
C SER A 125 -11.76 -1.42 10.75
N ASP A 126 -12.90 -2.06 11.02
CA ASP A 126 -14.16 -1.69 10.35
C ASP A 126 -14.51 -0.21 10.57
N PRO A 127 -14.36 0.40 11.77
CA PRO A 127 -14.61 1.84 11.94
C PRO A 127 -13.72 2.74 11.09
N VAL A 128 -12.41 2.43 10.95
CA VAL A 128 -11.50 3.21 10.10
C VAL A 128 -11.86 3.04 8.62
N THR A 129 -12.16 1.81 8.21
CA THR A 129 -12.56 1.49 6.84
C THR A 129 -13.88 2.18 6.48
N GLU A 130 -14.85 2.18 7.40
CA GLU A 130 -16.13 2.88 7.27
C GLU A 130 -15.92 4.38 7.08
N SER A 131 -15.13 5.00 7.96
CA SER A 131 -14.81 6.43 7.88
C SER A 131 -14.22 6.79 6.51
N TYR A 132 -13.25 6.00 6.01
CA TYR A 132 -12.65 6.27 4.71
C TYR A 132 -13.64 6.04 3.56
N LEU A 133 -14.45 4.99 3.60
CA LEU A 133 -15.48 4.77 2.58
C LEU A 133 -16.47 5.93 2.52
N ARG A 134 -16.91 6.46 3.66
CA ARG A 134 -17.82 7.62 3.69
C ARG A 134 -17.18 8.86 3.07
N GLU A 135 -15.91 9.11 3.33
CA GLU A 135 -15.16 10.21 2.69
C GLU A 135 -15.05 10.01 1.17
N GLU A 136 -14.70 8.81 0.71
CA GLU A 136 -14.61 8.52 -0.73
C GLU A 136 -15.99 8.61 -1.41
N ILE A 137 -17.07 8.22 -0.73
CA ILE A 137 -18.45 8.40 -1.23
C ILE A 137 -18.78 9.88 -1.37
N ALA A 138 -18.44 10.71 -0.37
CA ALA A 138 -18.69 12.15 -0.44
C ALA A 138 -17.95 12.80 -1.62
N ILE A 139 -16.69 12.42 -1.85
CA ILE A 139 -15.90 12.88 -3.00
C ILE A 139 -16.54 12.41 -4.31
N ALA A 140 -16.94 11.13 -4.39
CA ALA A 140 -17.58 10.58 -5.59
C ALA A 140 -18.93 11.24 -5.90
N MET A 141 -19.72 11.57 -4.88
CA MET A 141 -20.99 12.29 -5.03
C MET A 141 -20.77 13.73 -5.52
N ALA A 142 -19.74 14.42 -5.04
CA ALA A 142 -19.38 15.74 -5.55
C ALA A 142 -18.96 15.69 -7.03
N GLY A 143 -18.15 14.70 -7.41
CA GLY A 143 -17.75 14.48 -8.81
C GLY A 143 -18.92 14.07 -9.71
N LEU A 144 -19.92 13.35 -9.17
CA LEU A 144 -21.16 13.07 -9.88
C LEU A 144 -21.95 14.35 -10.16
N ALA A 145 -22.16 15.20 -9.14
CA ALA A 145 -22.88 16.46 -9.30
C ALA A 145 -22.19 17.40 -10.32
N GLU A 146 -20.86 17.45 -10.32
CA GLU A 146 -20.10 18.20 -11.33
C GLU A 146 -20.30 17.62 -12.75
N ALA A 147 -20.24 16.30 -12.90
CA ALA A 147 -20.46 15.64 -14.18
C ALA A 147 -21.90 15.86 -14.71
N GLU A 148 -22.90 15.90 -13.81
CA GLU A 148 -24.29 16.20 -14.15
C GLU A 148 -24.45 17.66 -14.59
N ALA A 149 -23.85 18.62 -13.88
CA ALA A 149 -23.90 20.04 -14.27
C ALA A 149 -23.28 20.28 -15.66
N ILE A 150 -22.11 19.70 -15.93
CA ILE A 150 -21.46 19.78 -17.26
C ILE A 150 -22.35 19.15 -18.34
N ALA A 151 -22.99 18.02 -18.02
CA ALA A 151 -23.88 17.35 -18.95
C ALA A 151 -25.12 18.19 -19.30
N GLU A 152 -25.66 18.94 -18.34
CA GLU A 152 -26.78 19.86 -18.53
C GLU A 152 -26.37 21.08 -19.37
N GLU A 153 -25.21 21.68 -19.09
CA GLU A 153 -24.68 22.81 -19.87
C GLU A 153 -24.42 22.45 -21.34
N GLU A 154 -23.95 21.22 -21.60
CA GLU A 154 -23.71 20.73 -22.96
C GLU A 154 -24.99 20.30 -23.71
N ASP A 155 -26.11 20.07 -23.02
CA ASP A 155 -27.39 19.68 -23.63
C ASP A 155 -28.24 20.91 -23.98
N THR A 156 -27.74 21.76 -24.87
CA THR A 156 -28.43 22.97 -25.34
C THR A 156 -29.64 22.70 -26.26
N GLY A 157 -30.10 21.45 -26.39
CA GLY A 157 -31.08 21.03 -27.40
C GLY A 157 -32.15 20.04 -26.94
N GLY A 158 -32.20 19.66 -25.65
CA GLY A 158 -33.29 18.87 -25.07
C GLY A 158 -33.47 17.47 -25.70
N GLY A 159 -32.37 16.86 -26.15
CA GLY A 159 -32.42 15.69 -27.04
C GLY A 159 -31.57 14.49 -26.63
N ARG A 160 -30.85 14.52 -25.49
CA ARG A 160 -30.01 13.38 -25.10
C ARG A 160 -30.87 12.18 -24.66
N ARG A 161 -30.91 11.16 -25.52
CA ARG A 161 -31.57 9.87 -25.25
C ARG A 161 -30.83 9.00 -24.23
N PHE A 162 -29.56 9.29 -23.95
CA PHE A 162 -28.69 8.51 -23.07
C PHE A 162 -27.85 9.42 -22.16
N LYS A 163 -27.67 9.01 -20.89
CA LYS A 163 -26.76 9.66 -19.95
C LYS A 163 -25.32 9.67 -20.51
N PRO A 164 -24.56 10.77 -20.36
CA PRO A 164 -23.16 10.80 -20.73
C PRO A 164 -22.35 9.72 -20.02
N LEU A 165 -21.29 9.23 -20.68
CA LEU A 165 -20.43 8.18 -20.14
C LEU A 165 -19.77 8.61 -18.81
N SER A 166 -19.43 9.89 -18.67
CA SER A 166 -18.86 10.48 -17.44
C SER A 166 -19.81 10.37 -16.25
N VAL A 167 -21.07 10.79 -16.43
CA VAL A 167 -22.12 10.69 -15.41
C VAL A 167 -22.34 9.24 -15.01
N LYS A 168 -22.50 8.35 -15.99
CA LYS A 168 -22.69 6.91 -15.74
C LYS A 168 -21.49 6.29 -14.99
N GLN A 169 -20.26 6.70 -15.29
CA GLN A 169 -19.08 6.23 -14.58
C GLN A 169 -19.00 6.74 -13.14
N ALA A 170 -19.43 7.98 -12.89
CA ALA A 170 -19.51 8.55 -11.54
C ALA A 170 -20.61 7.87 -10.71
N GLU A 171 -21.80 7.61 -11.26
CA GLU A 171 -22.87 6.85 -10.60
C GLU A 171 -22.39 5.44 -10.20
N ASN A 172 -21.78 4.71 -11.13
CA ASN A 172 -21.24 3.37 -10.86
C ASN A 172 -20.17 3.38 -9.75
N LEU A 173 -19.38 4.46 -9.64
CA LEU A 173 -18.40 4.61 -8.57
C LEU A 173 -19.10 4.77 -7.21
N VAL A 174 -20.10 5.64 -7.12
CA VAL A 174 -20.90 5.86 -5.91
C VAL A 174 -21.56 4.55 -5.46
N ASP A 175 -22.28 3.87 -6.36
CA ASP A 175 -22.97 2.61 -6.06
C ASP A 175 -22.01 1.54 -5.53
N ARG A 176 -20.83 1.43 -6.15
CA ARG A 176 -19.82 0.46 -5.75
C ARG A 176 -19.23 0.76 -4.37
N LEU A 177 -18.96 2.03 -4.06
CA LEU A 177 -18.45 2.44 -2.76
C LEU A 177 -19.51 2.24 -1.67
N THR A 178 -20.77 2.60 -1.95
CA THR A 178 -21.92 2.36 -1.06
C THR A 178 -22.11 0.87 -0.80
N GLY A 179 -22.09 0.02 -1.84
CA GLY A 179 -22.18 -1.43 -1.67
C GLY A 179 -20.99 -2.02 -0.89
N ARG A 180 -19.81 -1.39 -0.90
CA ARG A 180 -18.69 -1.77 -0.03
C ARG A 180 -18.91 -1.34 1.41
N LEU A 181 -19.43 -0.14 1.63
CA LEU A 181 -19.81 0.36 2.95
C LEU A 181 -20.83 -0.57 3.61
N GLU A 182 -21.88 -0.97 2.89
CA GLU A 182 -22.88 -1.93 3.37
C GLU A 182 -22.25 -3.27 3.79
N LYS A 183 -21.28 -3.79 3.01
CA LYS A 183 -20.55 -5.02 3.37
C LYS A 183 -19.72 -4.87 4.64
N VAL A 184 -19.19 -3.68 4.92
CA VAL A 184 -18.43 -3.41 6.16
C VAL A 184 -19.40 -3.32 7.34
N LEU A 185 -20.52 -2.61 7.18
CA LEU A 185 -21.54 -2.45 8.22
C LEU A 185 -22.21 -3.78 8.60
N ASN A 186 -22.47 -4.65 7.61
CA ASN A 186 -23.13 -5.94 7.80
C ASN A 186 -22.15 -7.09 8.07
N ARG A 187 -20.89 -6.78 8.40
CA ARG A 187 -19.86 -7.80 8.62
C ARG A 187 -20.05 -8.49 9.98
N GLU A 188 -20.64 -9.67 9.97
CA GLU A 188 -20.77 -10.50 11.17
C GLU A 188 -19.66 -11.56 11.30
N GLY A 189 -19.15 -11.78 12.51
CA GLY A 189 -18.60 -13.09 12.92
C GLY A 189 -17.33 -13.63 12.23
N GLY A 190 -16.39 -12.79 11.78
CA GLY A 190 -15.10 -13.25 11.23
C GLY A 190 -14.07 -13.71 12.29
N ASP A 191 -13.10 -14.55 11.88
CA ASP A 191 -11.89 -14.83 12.69
C ASP A 191 -11.11 -13.52 12.83
N ARG A 192 -11.30 -12.82 13.96
CA ARG A 192 -10.72 -11.50 14.23
C ARG A 192 -9.22 -11.62 14.42
N LEU A 193 -8.48 -11.64 13.31
CA LEU A 193 -7.07 -11.32 13.30
C LEU A 193 -6.89 -9.89 13.82
N LEU A 194 -5.72 -9.61 14.39
CA LEU A 194 -5.38 -8.24 14.78
C LEU A 194 -5.37 -7.35 13.54
N THR A 195 -5.99 -6.18 13.66
CA THR A 195 -6.05 -5.20 12.59
C THR A 195 -4.69 -4.53 12.38
N PHE A 196 -4.50 -3.87 11.23
CA PHE A 196 -3.29 -3.14 10.89
C PHE A 196 -2.88 -2.16 12.01
N GLU A 197 -3.85 -1.42 12.55
CA GLU A 197 -3.65 -0.46 13.64
C GLU A 197 -3.30 -1.16 14.96
N GLN A 198 -3.97 -2.28 15.27
CA GLN A 198 -3.72 -3.04 16.51
C GLN A 198 -2.34 -3.68 16.54
N ILE A 199 -1.80 -4.08 15.39
CA ILE A 199 -0.41 -4.54 15.32
C ILE A 199 0.57 -3.39 15.57
N GLY A 200 0.18 -2.16 15.23
CA GLY A 200 0.98 -0.94 15.44
C GLY A 200 2.03 -0.72 14.36
N ILE A 201 1.71 -1.04 13.10
CA ILE A 201 2.59 -0.78 11.95
C ILE A 201 2.66 0.74 11.68
N ASP A 202 3.87 1.28 11.67
CA ASP A 202 4.12 2.72 11.48
C ASP A 202 5.18 3.04 10.40
N ASP A 203 5.71 2.04 9.73
CA ASP A 203 6.49 2.20 8.51
C ASP A 203 6.23 1.03 7.57
N LEU A 204 5.75 1.31 6.36
CA LEU A 204 5.34 0.30 5.38
C LEU A 204 6.19 0.40 4.13
N THR A 205 6.95 -0.65 3.82
CA THR A 205 7.65 -0.79 2.55
C THR A 205 7.02 -1.90 1.72
N ILE A 206 6.73 -1.64 0.45
CA ILE A 206 6.16 -2.63 -0.48
C ILE A 206 7.11 -2.84 -1.65
N ASP A 207 7.68 -4.04 -1.71
CA ASP A 207 8.44 -4.52 -2.85
C ASP A 207 7.50 -5.02 -3.95
N GLU A 208 7.89 -4.79 -5.21
CA GLU A 208 7.05 -4.98 -6.38
C GLU A 208 5.64 -4.42 -6.20
N SER A 209 5.57 -3.15 -5.80
CA SER A 209 4.31 -2.43 -5.56
C SER A 209 3.40 -2.38 -6.77
N HIS A 210 3.93 -2.64 -7.97
CA HIS A 210 3.15 -2.72 -9.20
C HIS A 210 2.05 -3.80 -9.18
N GLU A 211 2.21 -4.85 -8.36
CA GLU A 211 1.20 -5.90 -8.16
C GLU A 211 -0.09 -5.38 -7.48
N PHE A 212 -0.05 -4.18 -6.89
CA PHE A 212 -1.18 -3.54 -6.20
C PHE A 212 -1.83 -2.40 -7.02
N LYS A 213 -1.42 -2.19 -8.28
CA LYS A 213 -1.74 -0.99 -9.10
C LYS A 213 -3.18 -0.80 -9.55
N ASN A 214 -4.06 -1.79 -9.44
CA ASN A 214 -5.42 -1.65 -9.95
C ASN A 214 -6.29 -0.83 -8.99
N LEU A 215 -5.91 0.40 -8.64
CA LEU A 215 -6.79 1.29 -7.88
C LEU A 215 -7.92 1.74 -8.80
N GLN A 216 -9.12 1.88 -8.23
CA GLN A 216 -10.31 2.32 -8.93
C GLN A 216 -10.12 3.77 -9.41
N TYR A 217 -10.44 4.06 -10.68
CA TYR A 217 -10.45 5.44 -11.18
C TYR A 217 -11.71 5.71 -12.01
N THR A 218 -12.27 6.90 -11.81
CA THR A 218 -13.15 7.61 -12.74
C THR A 218 -12.44 8.93 -13.02
N THR A 219 -11.81 9.09 -14.18
CA THR A 219 -11.26 10.38 -14.61
C THR A 219 -12.12 10.97 -15.70
N THR A 220 -12.34 12.29 -15.63
CA THR A 220 -13.03 13.14 -16.62
C THR A 220 -12.34 13.19 -17.99
N LEU A 221 -11.13 12.63 -18.14
CA LEU A 221 -10.38 12.60 -19.39
C LEU A 221 -10.77 11.37 -20.23
N GLN A 222 -11.54 11.58 -21.30
CA GLN A 222 -11.88 10.55 -22.29
C GLN A 222 -10.69 10.22 -23.20
N GLY A 223 -10.55 8.94 -23.59
CA GLY A 223 -9.85 8.55 -24.83
C GLY A 223 -8.41 8.05 -24.76
N VAL A 224 -7.81 7.82 -23.59
CA VAL A 224 -6.43 7.26 -23.52
C VAL A 224 -6.45 5.73 -23.60
N LYS A 225 -5.93 5.16 -24.70
CA LYS A 225 -5.60 3.73 -24.82
C LYS A 225 -4.62 3.35 -23.70
N GLY A 226 -4.99 2.39 -22.85
CA GLY A 226 -4.15 1.94 -21.73
C GLY A 226 -4.86 1.88 -20.38
N MET A 227 -6.13 2.32 -20.28
CA MET A 227 -6.92 2.12 -19.06
C MET A 227 -7.10 0.62 -18.79
N GLY A 228 -6.41 0.13 -17.77
CA GLY A 228 -6.69 -1.19 -17.19
C GLY A 228 -8.13 -1.30 -16.70
N ASN A 229 -8.48 -2.46 -16.13
CA ASN A 229 -9.84 -2.77 -15.73
C ASN A 229 -10.40 -1.70 -14.75
N ALA A 230 -11.37 -0.88 -15.19
CA ALA A 230 -11.97 0.24 -14.44
C ALA A 230 -12.63 -0.18 -13.09
N LEU A 231 -12.75 -1.50 -12.88
CA LEU A 231 -13.35 -2.10 -11.70
C LEU A 231 -12.50 -1.98 -10.43
N GLY A 232 -11.20 -1.74 -10.55
CA GLY A 232 -10.20 -1.64 -9.48
C GLY A 232 -10.24 -2.74 -8.40
N SER A 233 -9.08 -3.33 -8.13
CA SER A 233 -8.92 -4.46 -7.23
C SER A 233 -9.21 -4.09 -5.78
N GLU A 234 -9.86 -5.00 -5.05
CA GLU A 234 -9.96 -4.91 -3.58
C GLU A 234 -8.58 -4.75 -2.92
N LYS A 235 -7.54 -5.38 -3.48
CA LYS A 235 -6.15 -5.25 -3.00
C LYS A 235 -5.63 -3.82 -3.09
N ALA A 236 -6.01 -3.10 -4.14
CA ALA A 236 -5.54 -1.74 -4.36
C ALA A 236 -6.23 -0.77 -3.39
N MET A 237 -7.54 -0.90 -3.19
CA MET A 237 -8.26 -0.08 -2.20
C MET A 237 -7.78 -0.36 -0.78
N ASP A 238 -7.54 -1.63 -0.45
CA ASP A 238 -6.96 -2.04 0.83
C ASP A 238 -5.59 -1.38 1.07
N LEU A 239 -4.73 -1.33 0.06
CA LEU A 239 -3.45 -0.62 0.13
C LEU A 239 -3.65 0.91 0.24
N TYR A 240 -4.54 1.49 -0.55
CA TYR A 240 -4.85 2.92 -0.50
C TYR A 240 -5.34 3.35 0.89
N PHE A 241 -6.22 2.57 1.52
CA PHE A 241 -6.65 2.89 2.88
C PHE A 241 -5.53 2.75 3.91
N LYS A 242 -4.63 1.76 3.79
CA LYS A 242 -3.46 1.63 4.68
C LYS A 242 -2.49 2.80 4.52
N THR A 243 -2.26 3.24 3.29
CA THR A 243 -1.38 4.38 3.00
C THR A 243 -2.01 5.68 3.49
N LYS A 244 -3.32 5.88 3.28
CA LYS A 244 -4.10 6.99 3.87
C LYS A 244 -4.02 7.00 5.40
N TYR A 245 -4.13 5.83 6.04
CA TYR A 245 -3.98 5.67 7.49
C TYR A 245 -2.58 6.10 7.96
N LEU A 246 -1.52 5.56 7.35
CA LEU A 246 -0.14 5.91 7.70
C LEU A 246 0.14 7.41 7.48
N ASN A 247 -0.28 7.98 6.35
CA ASN A 247 -0.12 9.41 6.07
C ASN A 247 -0.80 10.28 7.13
N ARG A 248 -2.03 9.95 7.57
CA ARG A 248 -2.72 10.67 8.65
C ARG A 248 -1.98 10.63 9.99
N GLN A 249 -1.20 9.58 10.23
CA GLN A 249 -0.39 9.43 11.44
C GLN A 249 1.04 9.98 11.28
N ASN A 250 1.38 10.61 10.14
CA ASN A 250 2.74 11.02 9.78
C ASN A 250 3.76 9.87 9.77
N ASN A 251 3.29 8.67 9.44
CA ASN A 251 4.08 7.45 9.39
C ASN A 251 4.77 7.26 8.03
N GLY A 252 5.73 6.35 7.96
CA GLY A 252 6.56 6.15 6.76
C GLY A 252 5.95 5.17 5.74
N ILE A 253 6.15 5.46 4.46
CA ILE A 253 5.71 4.65 3.32
C ILE A 253 6.82 4.60 2.28
N ALA A 254 7.14 3.41 1.78
CA ALA A 254 8.04 3.23 0.64
C ALA A 254 7.48 2.24 -0.36
N PHE A 255 7.49 2.62 -1.63
CA PHE A 255 7.19 1.74 -2.73
C PHE A 255 8.47 1.42 -3.50
N MET A 256 8.73 0.14 -3.77
CA MET A 256 9.85 -0.29 -4.61
C MET A 256 9.28 -1.02 -5.81
N THR A 257 9.56 -0.50 -7.01
CA THR A 257 9.14 -1.12 -8.26
C THR A 257 10.06 -0.67 -9.38
N GLY A 258 10.34 -1.55 -10.35
CA GLY A 258 11.07 -1.18 -11.57
C GLY A 258 10.16 -0.66 -12.68
N THR A 259 8.86 -0.63 -12.40
CA THR A 259 7.82 -0.09 -13.27
C THR A 259 6.94 0.80 -12.40
N PRO A 260 7.29 2.07 -12.13
CA PRO A 260 6.51 2.93 -11.23
C PRO A 260 5.20 3.37 -11.88
N ILE A 261 5.25 3.73 -13.15
CA ILE A 261 4.12 4.27 -13.91
C ILE A 261 3.95 3.39 -15.12
N SER A 262 2.77 2.81 -15.27
CA SER A 262 2.46 2.03 -16.47
C SER A 262 1.34 2.66 -17.27
N ASN A 263 0.39 3.39 -16.66
CA ASN A 263 -0.81 3.79 -17.40
C ASN A 263 -1.55 5.09 -17.00
N SER A 264 -1.12 5.93 -16.04
CA SER A 264 -1.82 7.22 -15.83
C SER A 264 -1.13 8.23 -14.90
N ALA A 265 -1.30 9.53 -15.17
CA ALA A 265 -0.98 10.65 -14.26
C ALA A 265 -1.69 10.57 -12.88
N VAL A 266 -2.63 9.64 -12.72
CA VAL A 266 -3.38 9.38 -11.49
C VAL A 266 -2.68 8.37 -10.58
N GLU A 267 -1.74 7.56 -11.12
CA GLU A 267 -0.82 6.74 -10.31
C GLU A 267 0.01 7.63 -9.35
N MET A 268 0.16 8.91 -9.70
CA MET A 268 0.86 9.93 -8.92
C MET A 268 0.11 10.32 -7.62
N HIS A 269 -1.23 10.33 -7.58
CA HIS A 269 -1.99 10.69 -6.34
C HIS A 269 -2.06 9.55 -5.31
N THR A 270 -1.75 8.30 -5.72
CA THR A 270 -1.67 7.16 -4.78
C THR A 270 -0.25 6.98 -4.23
N ILE A 271 0.74 7.50 -4.96
CA ILE A 271 2.16 7.41 -4.62
C ILE A 271 2.66 8.68 -3.90
N MET A 272 2.00 9.83 -4.08
CA MET A 272 2.26 11.09 -3.37
C MET A 272 1.30 11.26 -2.19
#